data_AF-A0AAQ0MEV5-F1
#
_entry.id   AF-A0AAQ0MEV5-F1
#
_cell.length_a   1.000
_cell.length_b   1.000
_cell.length_c   1.000
_cell.angle_alpha   90.00
_cell.angle_beta   90.00
_cell.angle_gamma   90.00
#
_symmetry.space_group_name_H-M   'P 1'
#
loop_
_entity.id
_entity.type
_entity.pdbx_description
1 polymer ?
#
loop_
_entity_poly.entity_id
_entity_poly.type
_entity_poly.pdbx_seq_one_letter_code
_entity_poly.pdbx_strand_id
1 'polypeptide(L)'
;NLDQKFKEDGYDIITDKKGLNESDGKQILGTFADETLPYAIDRKTDTPSLKDMTSSAIQKMNKNDKGFFLMVEGSQIDKAAHPNDATGVMSEMEDFEE
;
A
#
# COMPACT_ATOMS: atom_id res chain seq x y z
N ASN A 1 -10.13 15.75 -12.65
CA ASN A 1 -9.05 14.85 -12.21
C ASN A 1 -9.23 14.63 -10.71
N LEU A 2 -9.26 13.39 -10.22
CA LEU A 2 -9.45 13.11 -8.78
C LEU A 2 -8.23 13.50 -7.95
N ASP A 3 -7.01 13.27 -8.45
CA ASP A 3 -5.77 13.63 -7.76
C ASP A 3 -5.72 15.11 -7.44
N GLN A 4 -6.20 15.94 -8.39
CA GLN A 4 -6.27 17.38 -8.19
C GLN A 4 -7.22 17.74 -7.04
N LYS A 5 -8.38 17.06 -6.94
CA LYS A 5 -9.33 17.30 -5.85
C LYS A 5 -8.74 16.89 -4.50
N PHE A 6 -8.07 15.75 -4.42
CA PHE A 6 -7.39 15.33 -3.19
C PHE A 6 -6.27 16.29 -2.78
N LYS A 7 -5.50 16.82 -3.74
CA LYS A 7 -4.51 17.88 -3.47
C LYS A 7 -5.17 19.16 -2.93
N GLU A 8 -6.28 19.59 -3.53
CA GLU A 8 -7.06 20.75 -3.07
C GLU A 8 -7.62 20.53 -1.65
N ASP A 9 -7.97 19.29 -1.30
CA ASP A 9 -8.40 18.87 0.05
C ASP A 9 -7.23 18.64 1.03
N GLY A 10 -5.98 18.89 0.62
CA GLY A 10 -4.80 18.85 1.49
C GLY A 10 -4.11 17.49 1.62
N TYR A 11 -4.37 16.55 0.71
CA TYR A 11 -3.66 15.28 0.65
C TYR A 11 -2.32 15.42 -0.06
N ASP A 12 -1.29 14.81 0.52
CA ASP A 12 -0.07 14.48 -0.21
C ASP A 12 -0.36 13.30 -1.15
N ILE A 13 -0.01 13.45 -2.42
CA ILE A 13 -0.12 12.37 -3.41
C ILE A 13 1.25 11.75 -3.60
N ILE A 14 1.38 10.46 -3.30
CA ILE A 14 2.63 9.70 -3.39
C ILE A 14 2.45 8.51 -4.34
N THR A 15 3.46 8.24 -5.16
CA THR A 15 3.35 7.25 -6.24
C THR A 15 4.44 6.19 -6.23
N ASP A 16 5.38 6.27 -5.30
CA ASP A 16 6.46 5.28 -5.16
C ASP A 16 6.85 5.09 -3.69
N LYS A 17 7.72 4.11 -3.45
CA LYS A 17 8.25 3.79 -2.11
C LYS A 17 9.04 4.96 -1.52
N LYS A 18 9.65 5.80 -2.34
CA LYS A 18 10.37 6.99 -1.88
C LYS A 18 9.41 8.01 -1.28
N GLY A 19 8.34 8.35 -2.00
CA GLY A 19 7.27 9.24 -1.52
C GLY A 19 6.58 8.70 -0.27
N LEU A 20 6.40 7.38 -0.16
CA LEU A 20 5.88 6.76 1.06
C LEU A 20 6.76 7.02 2.28
N ASN A 21 8.08 6.98 2.10
CA ASN A 21 9.05 7.18 3.18
C ASN A 21 9.26 8.66 3.53
N GLU A 22 9.18 9.55 2.54
CA GLU A 22 9.54 10.97 2.69
C GLU A 22 8.33 11.88 2.98
N SER A 23 7.10 11.46 2.69
CA SER A 23 5.92 12.31 2.93
C SER A 23 5.70 12.52 4.43
N ASP A 24 5.56 13.78 4.83
CA ASP A 24 5.16 14.21 6.17
C ASP A 24 3.70 14.72 6.21
N GLY A 25 2.95 14.50 5.14
CA GLY A 25 1.55 14.88 5.01
C GLY A 25 0.68 14.30 6.12
N LYS A 26 -0.25 15.11 6.62
CA LYS A 26 -1.26 14.69 7.60
C LYS A 26 -2.29 13.73 7.00
N GLN A 27 -2.57 13.89 5.72
CA GLN A 27 -3.45 13.05 4.92
C GLN A 27 -2.70 12.67 3.65
N ILE A 28 -2.75 11.40 3.27
CA ILE A 28 -1.96 10.86 2.17
C ILE A 28 -2.86 9.99 1.30
N LEU A 29 -2.74 10.17 -0.02
CA LEU A 29 -3.27 9.25 -1.02
C LEU A 29 -2.07 8.59 -1.72
N GLY A 30 -1.89 7.30 -1.48
CA GLY A 30 -0.85 6.51 -2.11
C GLY A 30 -1.39 5.72 -3.30
N THR A 31 -0.83 5.96 -4.48
CA THR A 31 -1.20 5.29 -5.74
C THR A 31 0.06 4.77 -6.42
N PHE A 32 0.45 3.53 -6.10
CA PHE A 32 1.77 2.98 -6.46
C PHE A 32 1.79 2.15 -7.75
N ALA A 33 0.65 2.02 -8.44
CA ALA A 33 0.50 1.38 -9.73
C ALA A 33 -0.74 1.92 -10.46
N ASP A 34 -0.78 1.81 -11.79
CA ASP A 34 -1.92 2.30 -12.60
C ASP A 34 -3.20 1.47 -12.39
N GLU A 35 -3.06 0.16 -12.15
CA GLU A 35 -4.19 -0.75 -11.94
C GLU A 35 -4.02 -1.61 -10.69
N THR A 36 -3.01 -2.48 -10.68
CA THR A 36 -2.74 -3.41 -9.57
C THR A 36 -1.26 -3.40 -9.26
N LEU A 37 -0.92 -3.52 -7.98
CA LEU A 37 0.47 -3.73 -7.61
C LEU A 37 0.99 -5.03 -8.24
N PRO A 38 2.29 -5.10 -8.60
CA PRO A 38 2.89 -6.37 -9.02
C PRO A 38 2.70 -7.41 -7.91
N TYR A 39 2.69 -8.69 -8.30
CA TYR A 39 2.76 -9.76 -7.31
C TYR A 39 4.01 -9.60 -6.45
N ALA A 40 3.97 -10.09 -5.21
CA ALA A 40 5.05 -10.01 -4.24
C ALA A 40 6.37 -10.54 -4.83
N ILE A 41 6.31 -11.66 -5.57
CA ILE A 41 7.46 -12.27 -6.25
C ILE A 41 8.04 -11.42 -7.38
N ASP A 42 7.22 -10.57 -8.01
CA ASP A 42 7.59 -9.70 -9.13
C ASP A 42 7.85 -8.24 -8.71
N ARG A 43 7.72 -7.95 -7.41
CA ARG A 43 7.76 -6.59 -6.87
C ARG A 43 9.16 -5.98 -7.03
N LYS A 44 9.18 -4.78 -7.63
CA LYS A 44 10.40 -3.98 -7.79
C LYS A 44 10.72 -3.20 -6.52
N THR A 45 11.97 -2.77 -6.38
CA THR A 45 12.48 -2.08 -5.19
C THR A 45 11.88 -0.69 -4.98
N ASP A 46 11.37 -0.05 -6.03
CA ASP A 46 10.69 1.24 -6.01
C ASP A 46 9.20 1.14 -5.63
N THR A 47 8.66 -0.07 -5.57
CA THR A 47 7.26 -0.35 -5.21
C THR A 47 7.19 -0.80 -3.75
N PRO A 48 6.38 -0.17 -2.88
CA PRO A 48 6.25 -0.58 -1.49
C PRO A 48 5.58 -1.94 -1.34
N SER A 49 5.98 -2.74 -0.34
CA SER A 49 5.23 -3.93 0.10
C SER A 49 3.96 -3.56 0.84
N LEU A 50 3.09 -4.55 1.08
CA LEU A 50 1.97 -4.39 2.00
C LEU A 50 2.43 -4.00 3.41
N LYS A 51 3.54 -4.60 3.87
CA LYS A 51 4.20 -4.24 5.13
C LYS A 51 4.73 -2.82 5.17
N ASP A 52 5.36 -2.33 4.11
CA ASP A 52 5.86 -0.95 4.03
C ASP A 52 4.70 0.03 4.19
N MET A 53 3.60 -0.21 3.46
CA MET A 53 2.39 0.60 3.51
C MET A 53 1.72 0.55 4.89
N THR A 54 1.57 -0.66 5.45
CA THR A 54 0.96 -0.88 6.77
C THR A 54 1.79 -0.25 7.89
N SER A 55 3.11 -0.41 7.85
CA SER A 55 4.04 0.21 8.81
C SER A 55 3.97 1.74 8.75
N SER A 56 3.97 2.32 7.54
CA SER A 56 3.83 3.76 7.37
C SER A 56 2.48 4.27 7.89
N ALA A 57 1.38 3.57 7.59
CA ALA A 57 0.06 3.90 8.08
C ALA A 57 -0.01 3.87 9.62
N ILE A 58 0.49 2.80 10.25
CA ILE A 58 0.54 2.68 11.71
C ILE A 58 1.39 3.80 12.32
N GLN A 59 2.59 4.05 11.80
CA GLN A 59 3.49 5.09 12.33
C GLN A 59 2.84 6.49 12.29
N LYS A 60 2.08 6.79 11.22
CA LYS A 60 1.37 8.06 11.09
C LYS A 60 0.15 8.15 11.99
N MET A 61 -0.68 7.10 12.02
CA MET A 61 -1.95 7.10 12.75
C MET A 61 -1.77 6.96 14.26
N ASN A 62 -0.69 6.32 14.72
CA ASN A 62 -0.36 6.20 16.14
C ASN A 62 -0.04 7.55 16.82
N LYS A 63 0.07 8.64 16.06
CA LYS A 63 0.17 10.02 16.59
C LYS A 63 -1.16 10.57 17.11
N ASN A 64 -2.27 9.85 16.90
CA ASN A 64 -3.60 10.27 17.36
C ASN A 64 -3.98 9.58 18.67
N ASP A 65 -4.08 10.37 19.75
CA ASP A 65 -4.43 9.88 21.10
C ASP A 65 -5.81 9.24 21.20
N LYS A 66 -6.71 9.49 20.23
CA LYS A 66 -8.04 8.86 20.18
C LYS A 66 -8.02 7.46 19.56
N GLY A 67 -6.85 6.99 19.14
CA GLY A 67 -6.70 5.77 18.37
C GLY A 67 -7.09 5.94 16.91
N PHE A 68 -7.08 4.82 16.18
CA PHE A 68 -7.40 4.76 14.76
C PHE A 68 -8.04 3.42 14.40
N PHE A 69 -8.70 3.41 13.24
CA PHE A 69 -9.11 2.19 12.57
C PHE A 69 -8.26 2.05 11.30
N LEU A 70 -7.76 0.84 11.04
CA LEU A 70 -6.99 0.52 9.85
C LEU A 70 -7.52 -0.79 9.26
N MET A 71 -7.75 -0.77 7.94
CA MET A 71 -8.06 -1.96 7.15
C MET A 71 -6.86 -2.22 6.24
N VAL A 72 -6.39 -3.47 6.23
CA VAL A 72 -5.27 -3.95 5.41
C VAL A 72 -5.76 -5.17 4.64
N GLU A 73 -5.47 -5.22 3.34
CA GLU A 73 -5.95 -6.29 2.44
C GLU A 73 -4.80 -6.83 1.59
N GLY A 74 -4.55 -8.14 1.66
CA GLY A 74 -3.68 -8.88 0.75
C GLY A 74 -4.41 -9.30 -0.53
N SER A 75 -4.83 -8.34 -1.35
CA SER A 75 -5.76 -8.59 -2.49
C SER A 75 -5.24 -9.54 -3.56
N GLN A 76 -3.92 -9.70 -3.68
CA GLN A 76 -3.30 -10.48 -4.73
C GLN A 76 -3.33 -12.00 -4.48
N ILE A 77 -3.56 -12.44 -3.24
CA ILE A 77 -3.77 -13.86 -2.89
C ILE A 77 -4.91 -14.44 -3.74
N ASP A 78 -6.04 -13.74 -3.81
CA ASP A 78 -7.19 -14.13 -4.61
C ASP A 78 -6.86 -14.14 -6.10
N LYS A 79 -6.22 -13.08 -6.59
CA LYS A 79 -5.83 -12.96 -8.00
C LYS A 79 -4.86 -14.03 -8.46
N ALA A 80 -3.93 -14.47 -7.61
CA ALA A 80 -3.04 -15.60 -7.89
C ALA A 80 -3.76 -16.95 -7.84
N ALA A 81 -4.81 -17.09 -7.00
CA ALA A 81 -5.61 -18.30 -6.90
C ALA A 81 -6.53 -18.51 -8.12
N HIS A 82 -7.08 -17.44 -8.70
CA HIS A 82 -7.93 -17.49 -9.90
C HIS A 82 -7.35 -18.32 -11.07
N PRO A 83 -6.07 -18.15 -11.47
CA PRO A 83 -5.42 -18.98 -12.48
C PRO A 83 -4.83 -20.30 -11.95
N ASN A 84 -5.04 -20.64 -10.67
CA ASN A 84 -4.44 -21.77 -9.95
C ASN A 84 -2.90 -21.69 -9.83
N ASP A 85 -2.35 -20.50 -9.64
CA ASP A 85 -0.90 -20.32 -9.41
C ASP A 85 -0.54 -20.49 -7.93
N ALA A 86 -0.20 -21.72 -7.54
CA ALA A 86 0.18 -22.03 -6.16
C ALA A 86 1.43 -21.26 -5.69
N THR A 87 2.38 -20.98 -6.58
CA THR A 87 3.60 -20.23 -6.24
C THR A 87 3.24 -18.77 -5.95
N GLY A 88 2.41 -18.16 -6.80
CA GLY A 88 1.87 -16.82 -6.58
C GLY A 88 1.09 -16.74 -5.27
N VAL A 89 0.17 -17.67 -5.01
CA VAL A 89 -0.63 -17.69 -3.77
C VAL A 89 0.26 -17.78 -2.53
N MET A 90 1.27 -18.65 -2.53
CA MET A 90 2.18 -18.78 -1.38
C MET A 90 3.01 -17.51 -1.19
N SER A 91 3.52 -16.91 -2.26
CA SER A 91 4.28 -15.66 -2.18
C SER A 91 3.42 -14.49 -1.66
N GLU A 92 2.15 -14.41 -2.05
CA GLU A 92 1.23 -13.38 -1.57
C GLU A 92 0.79 -13.60 -0.12
N MET A 93 0.63 -14.87 0.28
CA MET A 93 0.37 -15.21 1.68
C MET A 93 1.55 -14.83 2.58
N GLU A 94 2.79 -15.03 2.11
CA GLU A 94 4.01 -14.60 2.81
C GLU A 94 4.05 -13.06 2.93
N ASP A 95 3.77 -12.30 1.85
CA ASP A 95 3.73 -10.83 1.90
C ASP A 95 2.65 -10.30 2.87
N PHE A 96 1.55 -11.04 3.03
CA PHE A 96 0.49 -10.70 3.99
C PHE A 96 0.82 -11.06 5.45
N GLU A 97 1.66 -12.07 5.68
CA GLU A 97 2.10 -12.48 7.02
C GLU A 97 3.12 -11.50 7.63
N GLU A 98 4.01 -10.93 6.79
CA GLU A 98 5.19 -10.15 7.20
C GLU A 98 4.95 -8.87 8.04
#